data_AF-A0A9E3GKM8-F1
#
_entry.id   AF-A0A9E3GKM8-F1
#
_cell.length_a   1.000
_cell.length_b   1.000
_cell.length_c   1.000
_cell.angle_alpha   90.00
_cell.angle_beta   90.00
_cell.angle_gamma   90.00
#
_symmetry.space_group_name_H-M   'P 1'
#
loop_
_entity.id
_entity.type
_entity.pdbx_description
1 polymer ?
#
loop_
_entity_poly.entity_id
_entity_poly.type
_entity_poly.pdbx_seq_one_letter_code
_entity_poly.pdbx_strand_id
1 'polypeptide(L)'
;MSNLVNSISERKFFFIIILIILYIVFNFFGGDRGLIEYFKKKILLKEFQEKNLEIKKEISFLTKKNDFLSVNINKDYLDEIYRDYFVLGKKGEKIYIINQK
;
A
#
# COMPACT_ATOMS: atom_id res chain seq x y z
N MET A 1 14.38 53.97 25.17
CA MET A 1 14.75 52.63 25.66
C MET A 1 13.94 52.20 26.89
N SER A 2 13.79 53.03 27.92
CA SER A 2 13.12 52.69 29.19
C SER A 2 11.64 52.28 29.06
N ASN A 3 10.86 53.00 28.24
CA ASN A 3 9.41 52.77 28.12
C ASN A 3 9.05 51.40 27.48
N LEU A 4 9.90 50.92 26.57
CA LEU A 4 9.71 49.63 25.89
C LEU A 4 10.01 48.47 26.84
N VAL A 5 11.10 48.58 27.61
CA VAL A 5 11.48 47.59 28.63
C VAL A 5 10.44 47.52 29.74
N ASN A 6 9.88 48.66 30.17
CA ASN A 6 8.79 48.70 31.16
C ASN A 6 7.51 48.05 30.63
N SER A 7 7.12 48.33 29.38
CA SER A 7 5.92 47.73 28.77
C SER A 7 6.05 46.20 28.60
N ILE A 8 7.24 45.70 28.25
CA ILE A 8 7.53 44.26 28.21
C ILE A 8 7.49 43.68 29.62
N SER A 9 8.02 44.38 30.62
CA SER A 9 8.03 43.95 32.02
C SER A 9 6.62 43.75 32.59
N GLU A 10 5.70 44.65 32.27
CA GLU A 10 4.29 44.56 32.70
C GLU A 10 3.54 43.39 32.06
N ARG A 11 3.98 42.90 30.90
CA ARG A 11 3.33 41.82 30.12
C ARG A 11 4.13 40.51 30.09
N LYS A 12 5.13 40.34 30.97
CA LYS A 12 6.00 39.15 31.01
C LYS A 12 5.25 37.82 31.00
N PHE A 13 4.14 37.73 31.76
CA PHE A 13 3.33 36.52 31.84
C PHE A 13 2.64 36.17 30.50
N PHE A 14 2.19 37.17 29.75
CA PHE A 14 1.62 36.99 28.42
C PHE A 14 2.63 36.38 27.44
N PHE A 15 3.89 36.83 27.50
CA PHE A 15 4.97 36.26 26.68
C PHE A 15 5.32 34.81 27.07
N ILE A 16 5.23 34.45 28.34
CA ILE A 16 5.44 33.05 28.75
C ILE A 16 4.32 32.17 28.21
N ILE A 17 3.06 32.62 28.28
CA ILE A 17 1.92 31.89 27.73
C ILE A 17 2.07 31.70 26.22
N ILE A 18 2.45 32.74 25.47
CA ILE A 18 2.56 32.62 24.02
C ILE A 18 3.67 31.63 23.62
N LEU A 19 4.78 31.59 24.36
CA LEU A 19 5.84 30.60 24.14
C LEU A 19 5.36 29.17 24.42
N ILE A 20 4.57 28.96 25.48
CA ILE A 20 4.00 27.64 25.80
C ILE A 20 3.02 27.20 24.70
N ILE A 21 2.12 28.09 24.26
CA ILE A 21 1.18 27.79 23.17
C ILE A 21 1.96 27.45 21.89
N LEU A 22 2.97 28.24 21.55
CA LEU A 22 3.78 28.03 20.37
C LEU A 22 4.52 26.68 20.42
N TYR A 23 5.06 26.31 21.58
CA TYR A 23 5.69 25.00 21.79
C TYR A 23 4.70 23.86 21.54
N ILE A 24 3.48 23.96 22.08
CA ILE A 24 2.44 22.94 21.87
C ILE A 24 2.07 22.87 20.38
N VAL A 25 1.84 24.00 19.72
CA VAL A 25 1.47 24.06 18.30
C VAL A 25 2.55 23.42 17.43
N PHE A 26 3.82 23.78 17.61
CA PHE A 26 4.90 23.20 16.81
C PHE A 26 5.06 21.70 17.04
N ASN A 27 4.97 21.23 18.29
CA ASN A 27 5.04 19.79 18.59
C ASN A 27 3.81 19.02 18.10
N PHE A 28 2.65 19.68 18.04
CA PHE A 28 1.42 19.06 17.58
C PHE A 28 1.37 18.89 16.07
N PHE A 29 1.78 19.90 15.30
CA PHE A 29 1.77 19.84 13.84
C PHE A 29 3.01 19.12 13.27
N GLY A 30 4.18 19.31 13.89
CA GLY A 30 5.46 18.82 13.40
C GLY A 30 5.98 17.55 14.09
N GLY A 31 7.16 17.11 13.65
CA GLY A 31 7.82 15.91 14.18
C GLY A 31 7.16 14.60 13.75
N ASP A 32 7.83 13.48 14.08
CA ASP A 32 7.44 12.15 13.60
C ASP A 32 6.12 11.62 14.17
N ARG A 33 5.59 12.31 15.19
CA ARG A 33 4.32 12.01 15.87
C ARG A 33 3.31 13.16 15.75
N GLY A 34 3.64 14.19 15.00
CA GLY A 34 2.73 15.30 14.74
C GLY A 34 1.62 14.93 13.76
N LEU A 35 0.65 15.83 13.61
CA LEU A 35 -0.50 15.66 12.73
C LEU A 35 -0.11 15.44 11.27
N ILE A 36 0.87 16.18 10.76
CA ILE A 36 1.30 16.05 9.36
C ILE A 36 1.79 14.63 9.10
N GLU A 37 2.61 14.10 10.02
CA GLU A 37 3.16 12.76 9.90
C GLU A 37 2.10 11.68 10.09
N TYR A 38 1.11 11.90 10.96
CA TYR A 38 -0.04 11.00 11.11
C TYR A 38 -0.78 10.78 9.78
N PHE A 39 -1.09 11.85 9.04
CA PHE A 39 -1.79 11.72 7.76
C PHE A 39 -0.96 10.99 6.70
N LYS A 40 0.36 11.27 6.62
CA LYS A 40 1.26 10.54 5.72
C LYS A 40 1.29 9.04 6.03
N LYS A 41 1.50 8.68 7.31
CA LYS A 41 1.53 7.27 7.74
C LYS A 41 0.19 6.57 7.51
N LYS A 42 -0.93 7.29 7.65
CA LYS A 42 -2.27 6.75 7.36
C LYS A 42 -2.44 6.40 5.87
N ILE A 43 -1.96 7.25 4.96
CA ILE A 43 -1.98 6.97 3.52
C ILE A 43 -1.08 5.77 3.21
N LEU A 44 0.15 5.79 3.71
CA LEU A 44 1.11 4.71 3.52
C LEU A 44 0.59 3.35 4.03
N LEU A 45 -0.09 3.35 5.19
CA LEU A 45 -0.75 2.16 5.72
C LEU A 45 -1.80 1.60 4.76
N LYS A 46 -2.59 2.47 4.13
CA LYS A 46 -3.60 2.06 3.16
C LYS A 46 -2.96 1.45 1.92
N GLU A 47 -1.90 2.07 1.39
CA GLU A 47 -1.14 1.52 0.26
C GLU A 47 -0.56 0.13 0.58
N PHE A 48 0.01 -0.05 1.78
CA PHE A 48 0.49 -1.36 2.21
C PHE A 48 -0.63 -2.39 2.38
N GLN A 49 -1.81 -1.99 2.85
CA GLN A 49 -2.97 -2.89 2.95
C GLN A 49 -3.45 -3.35 1.58
N GLU A 50 -3.53 -2.44 0.61
CA GLU A 50 -3.92 -2.75 -0.78
C GLU A 50 -2.90 -3.70 -1.42
N LYS A 51 -1.60 -3.40 -1.30
CA LYS A 51 -0.52 -4.26 -1.81
C LYS A 51 -0.52 -5.64 -1.15
N ASN A 52 -0.73 -5.71 0.16
CA ASN A 52 -0.82 -6.99 0.87
C ASN A 52 -2.01 -7.83 0.38
N LEU A 53 -3.14 -7.19 0.06
CA LEU A 53 -4.32 -7.86 -0.46
C LEU A 53 -4.07 -8.39 -1.88
N GLU A 54 -3.39 -7.61 -2.72
CA GLU A 54 -2.95 -8.04 -4.06
C GLU A 54 -2.02 -9.26 -3.98
N ILE A 55 -0.97 -9.19 -3.17
CA ILE A 55 -0.02 -10.30 -2.97
C ILE A 55 -0.73 -11.55 -2.45
N LYS A 56 -1.66 -11.40 -1.50
CA LYS A 56 -2.46 -12.54 -1.00
C LYS A 56 -3.30 -13.20 -2.09
N LYS A 57 -3.90 -12.41 -2.99
CA LYS A 57 -4.64 -12.94 -4.14
C LYS A 57 -3.73 -13.70 -5.08
N GLU A 58 -2.55 -13.15 -5.39
CA GLU A 58 -1.55 -13.80 -6.24
C GLU A 58 -1.07 -15.12 -5.63
N ILE A 59 -0.72 -15.12 -4.34
CA ILE A 59 -0.36 -16.35 -3.61
C ILE A 59 -1.49 -17.36 -3.69
N SER A 60 -2.74 -16.96 -3.39
CA SER A 60 -3.89 -17.86 -3.45
C SER A 60 -4.09 -18.48 -4.84
N PHE A 61 -3.92 -17.68 -5.89
CA PHE A 61 -3.99 -18.14 -7.28
C PHE A 61 -2.88 -19.13 -7.62
N LEU A 62 -1.62 -18.81 -7.27
CA LEU A 62 -0.47 -19.68 -7.50
C LEU A 62 -0.56 -20.97 -6.69
N THR A 63 -1.00 -20.91 -5.43
CA THR A 63 -1.24 -22.09 -4.59
C THR A 63 -2.25 -23.03 -5.24
N LYS A 64 -3.39 -22.51 -5.71
CA LYS A 64 -4.39 -23.34 -6.41
C LYS A 64 -3.82 -24.01 -7.68
N LYS A 65 -3.05 -23.26 -8.47
CA LYS A 65 -2.37 -23.83 -9.65
C LYS A 65 -1.38 -24.92 -9.26
N ASN A 66 -0.62 -24.72 -8.19
CA ASN A 66 0.33 -25.70 -7.69
C ASN A 66 -0.37 -26.94 -7.12
N ASP A 67 -1.51 -26.76 -6.44
CA ASP A 67 -2.35 -27.86 -5.95
C ASP A 67 -2.83 -28.73 -7.11
N PHE A 68 -3.25 -28.13 -8.23
CA PHE A 68 -3.64 -28.86 -9.44
C PHE A 68 -2.50 -29.65 -10.11
N LEU A 69 -1.24 -29.28 -9.85
CA LEU A 69 -0.06 -29.89 -10.46
C LEU A 69 0.74 -30.78 -9.51
N SER A 70 0.32 -30.91 -8.24
CA SER A 70 1.08 -31.62 -7.20
C SER A 70 0.49 -33.01 -6.90
N VAL A 71 0.01 -33.26 -5.67
CA VAL A 71 -0.26 -34.61 -5.12
C VAL A 71 -1.28 -35.39 -5.95
N ASN A 72 -2.32 -34.70 -6.43
CA ASN A 72 -3.31 -35.26 -7.35
C ASN A 72 -3.34 -34.39 -8.60
N ILE A 73 -2.49 -34.73 -9.57
CA ILE A 73 -2.41 -34.01 -10.85
C ILE A 73 -3.79 -34.01 -11.51
N ASN A 74 -4.34 -32.81 -11.69
CA ASN A 74 -5.56 -32.61 -12.44
C ASN A 74 -5.27 -32.75 -13.93
N LYS A 75 -5.74 -33.85 -14.52
CA LYS A 75 -5.48 -34.20 -15.93
C LYS A 75 -6.12 -33.22 -16.91
N ASP A 76 -7.30 -32.67 -16.58
CA ASP A 76 -7.99 -31.71 -17.44
C ASP A 76 -7.26 -30.37 -17.44
N TYR A 77 -6.79 -29.92 -16.26
CA TYR A 77 -5.96 -28.73 -16.14
C TYR A 77 -4.61 -28.89 -16.87
N LEU A 78 -4.04 -30.08 -16.83
CA LEU A 78 -2.81 -30.40 -17.56
C LEU A 78 -3.04 -30.42 -19.09
N ASP A 79 -4.16 -30.97 -19.57
CA ASP A 79 -4.54 -30.92 -21.00
C ASP A 79 -4.75 -29.47 -21.45
N GLU A 80 -5.39 -28.63 -20.63
CA GLU A 80 -5.54 -27.19 -20.88
C GLU A 80 -4.17 -26.49 -21.03
N ILE A 81 -3.25 -26.71 -20.08
CA ILE A 81 -1.88 -26.17 -20.16
C ILE A 81 -1.17 -26.65 -21.42
N TYR A 82 -1.20 -27.95 -21.74
CA TYR A 82 -0.53 -28.47 -22.92
C TYR A 82 -1.09 -27.88 -24.22
N ARG A 83 -2.40 -27.66 -24.30
CA ARG A 83 -3.05 -27.05 -25.46
C ARG A 83 -2.70 -25.57 -25.60
N ASP A 84 -2.58 -24.84 -24.50
CA ASP A 84 -2.23 -23.42 -24.52
C ASP A 84 -0.77 -23.18 -24.93
N TYR A 85 0.19 -23.91 -24.32
CA TYR A 85 1.62 -23.73 -24.59
C TYR A 85 2.08 -24.30 -25.94
N PHE A 86 1.52 -25.43 -26.35
CA PHE A 86 2.01 -26.17 -27.52
C PHE A 86 1.03 -26.19 -28.70
N VAL A 87 -0.18 -25.62 -28.53
CA VAL A 87 -1.23 -25.57 -29.56
C VAL A 87 -1.51 -26.98 -30.13
N LEU A 88 -1.67 -27.95 -29.22
CA LEU A 88 -1.83 -29.37 -29.57
C LEU A 88 -3.30 -29.79 -29.66
N GLY A 89 -3.57 -30.72 -30.57
CA GLY A 89 -4.87 -31.37 -30.76
C GLY A 89 -4.77 -32.85 -30.44
N LYS A 90 -5.88 -33.46 -30.03
CA LYS A 90 -5.99 -34.92 -29.92
C LYS A 90 -6.11 -35.54 -31.32
N LYS A 91 -5.81 -36.83 -31.40
CA LYS A 91 -5.89 -37.59 -32.66
C LYS A 91 -7.29 -37.44 -33.28
N GLY A 92 -7.34 -36.90 -34.49
CA GLY A 92 -8.59 -36.66 -35.23
C GLY A 92 -9.19 -35.26 -35.07
N GLU A 93 -8.65 -34.41 -34.19
CA GLU A 93 -9.04 -33.00 -34.07
C GLU A 93 -8.39 -32.15 -35.18
N LYS A 94 -9.10 -31.13 -35.67
CA LYS A 94 -8.56 -30.10 -36.56
C LYS A 94 -8.35 -28.82 -35.75
N ILE A 95 -7.18 -28.20 -35.89
CA ILE A 95 -6.82 -26.97 -35.18
C ILE A 95 -6.91 -25.81 -36.17
N TYR A 96 -7.58 -24.73 -35.76
CA TYR A 96 -7.69 -23.50 -36.54
C TYR A 96 -7.06 -22.35 -35.74
N ILE A 97 -6.02 -21.74 -36.30
CA ILE A 97 -5.39 -20.54 -35.73
C ILE A 97 -5.97 -19.34 -36.47
N ILE A 98 -6.71 -18.50 -35.75
CA ILE A 98 -7.32 -17.29 -36.31
C ILE A 98 -6.49 -16.09 -35.87
N ASN A 99 -5.75 -15.51 -36.81
CA ASN A 99 -5.06 -14.26 -36.58
C ASN A 99 -6.05 -13.11 -36.80
N GLN A 100 -6.43 -12.42 -35.72
CA GLN A 100 -7.13 -11.15 -35.84
C GLN A 100 -6.09 -10.07 -36.18
N LYS A 101 -6.27 -9.43 -37.35
CA LYS A 101 -5.47 -8.28 -37.77
C LYS A 101 -5.77 -7.05 -36.93
#